data_AF-A0A8B3BU82-F1
#
_entry.id   AF-A0A8B3BU82-F1
#
_cell.length_a   1.000
_cell.length_b   1.000
_cell.length_c   1.000
_cell.angle_alpha   90.00
_cell.angle_beta   90.00
_cell.angle_gamma   90.00
#
_symmetry.space_group_name_H-M   'P 1'
#
loop_
_entity.id
_entity.type
_entity.pdbx_description
1 polymer ?
#
loop_
_entity_poly.entity_id
_entity_poly.type
_entity_poly.pdbx_seq_one_letter_code
_entity_poly.pdbx_strand_id
1 'polypeptide(L)'
;MSQPDFLYKLFEDFMDDPTNQDFSMDNGLVCRWMTGQAKISPKISAYYSKPSNQENLAHTIHQNLLPLMSDCNMAIQDIYTLFIQDDSISDAKKKNLTPLYKPASSRLLFLAKLISFGMERQFIKRNTKNQKLLGGLYRMNGHPDLAREHMEKSISLLDQFNLLHINDSIPQIANYAMFLTEQQEPERGISELQKLSGIIKEYHSNDCLDYAKVQETLGTIYLMTANLPQAKTHFKRAFKIYEKIWADEPEMIEAKYQEIQELYPQIGFCIGKKLSGLLTK
;
A
#
# COMPACT_ATOMS: atom_id res chain seq x y z
N MET A 1 11.35 14.25 -6.09
CA MET A 1 12.28 13.18 -6.56
C MET A 1 11.43 12.02 -7.02
N SER A 2 11.65 11.49 -8.23
CA SER A 2 10.90 10.31 -8.72
C SER A 2 11.38 9.02 -8.06
N GLN A 3 10.62 7.92 -8.16
CA GLN A 3 11.04 6.61 -7.65
C GLN A 3 12.34 6.11 -8.31
N PRO A 4 12.53 6.23 -9.65
CA PRO A 4 13.82 5.94 -10.28
C PRO A 4 14.95 6.78 -9.73
N ASP A 5 14.79 8.11 -9.65
CA ASP A 5 15.84 9.00 -9.15
C ASP A 5 16.29 8.59 -7.73
N PHE A 6 15.33 8.18 -6.89
CA PHE A 6 15.62 7.67 -5.56
C PHE A 6 16.49 6.41 -5.60
N LEU A 7 16.14 5.42 -6.44
CA LEU A 7 16.92 4.18 -6.53
C LEU A 7 18.28 4.37 -7.21
N TYR A 8 18.40 5.27 -8.20
CA TYR A 8 19.70 5.67 -8.76
C TYR A 8 20.59 6.27 -7.68
N LYS A 9 20.04 7.17 -6.84
CA LYS A 9 20.78 7.78 -5.72
C LYS A 9 21.14 6.78 -4.62
N LEU A 10 20.25 5.84 -4.30
CA LEU A 10 20.48 4.81 -3.29
C LEU A 10 21.53 3.80 -3.74
N PHE A 11 21.55 3.45 -5.03
CA PHE A 11 22.45 2.45 -5.59
C PHE A 11 23.52 3.05 -6.51
N GLU A 12 23.91 4.30 -6.26
CA GLU A 12 24.91 5.04 -7.05
C GLU A 12 26.20 4.24 -7.22
N ASP A 13 26.75 3.69 -6.12
CA ASP A 13 27.96 2.86 -6.16
C ASP A 13 27.86 1.66 -7.12
N PHE A 14 26.67 1.06 -7.22
CA PHE A 14 26.43 -0.06 -8.14
C PHE A 14 26.33 0.41 -9.59
N MET A 15 25.69 1.57 -9.81
CA MET A 15 25.48 2.13 -11.14
C MET A 15 26.76 2.68 -11.76
N ASP A 16 27.65 3.24 -10.93
CA ASP A 16 28.93 3.81 -11.35
C ASP A 16 30.02 2.75 -11.53
N ASP A 17 29.80 1.52 -11.05
CA ASP A 17 30.74 0.43 -11.24
C ASP A 17 30.85 0.07 -12.75
N PRO A 18 32.06 0.09 -13.35
CA PRO A 18 32.25 -0.21 -14.77
C PRO A 18 31.70 -1.57 -15.22
N THR A 19 31.54 -2.52 -14.30
CA THR A 19 31.00 -3.85 -14.57
C THR A 19 29.47 -3.86 -14.78
N ASN A 20 28.77 -2.77 -14.45
CA ASN A 20 27.31 -2.64 -14.54
C ASN A 20 26.86 -1.55 -15.53
N GLN A 21 27.73 -1.08 -16.43
CA GLN A 21 27.39 -0.06 -17.43
C GLN A 21 26.23 -0.45 -18.35
N ASP A 22 25.96 -1.74 -18.50
CA ASP A 22 24.85 -2.30 -19.27
C ASP A 22 23.51 -2.27 -18.50
N PHE A 23 23.53 -1.94 -17.20
CA PHE A 23 22.37 -1.98 -16.34
C PHE A 23 21.61 -0.65 -16.35
N SER A 24 20.30 -0.70 -16.60
CA SER A 24 19.41 0.46 -16.52
C SER A 24 18.21 0.17 -15.63
N MET A 25 17.80 1.14 -14.83
CA MET A 25 16.54 1.08 -14.08
C MET A 25 15.44 1.81 -14.88
N ASP A 26 14.58 1.05 -15.55
CA ASP A 26 13.38 1.62 -16.19
C ASP A 26 12.27 1.87 -15.15
N ASN A 27 11.41 2.85 -15.43
CA ASN A 27 10.35 3.27 -14.50
C ASN A 27 9.39 2.13 -14.12
N GLY A 28 9.07 1.23 -15.06
CA GLY A 28 8.17 0.12 -14.83
C GLY A 28 8.78 -0.96 -13.92
N LEU A 29 10.08 -1.23 -14.07
CA LEU A 29 10.82 -2.12 -13.19
C LEU A 29 10.96 -1.54 -11.79
N VAL A 30 11.36 -0.27 -11.67
CA VAL A 30 11.47 0.45 -10.39
C VAL A 30 10.14 0.46 -9.65
N CYS A 31 9.04 0.78 -10.33
CA CYS A 31 7.71 0.78 -9.74
C CYS A 31 7.36 -0.62 -9.21
N ARG A 32 7.64 -1.70 -9.96
CA ARG A 32 7.39 -3.07 -9.51
C ARG A 32 8.23 -3.46 -8.29
N TRP A 33 9.45 -2.97 -8.14
CA TRP A 33 10.25 -3.18 -6.94
C TRP A 33 9.67 -2.44 -5.74
N MET A 34 9.41 -1.14 -5.87
CA MET A 34 8.89 -0.29 -4.78
C MET A 34 7.51 -0.73 -4.30
N THR A 35 6.68 -1.28 -5.20
CA THR A 35 5.36 -1.80 -4.87
C THR A 35 5.37 -3.27 -4.43
N GLY A 36 6.54 -3.92 -4.38
CA GLY A 36 6.68 -5.33 -4.00
C GLY A 36 6.09 -6.31 -5.03
N GLN A 37 5.84 -5.90 -6.27
CA GLN A 37 5.39 -6.77 -7.36
C GLN A 37 6.53 -7.59 -7.99
N ALA A 38 7.77 -7.16 -7.84
CA ALA A 38 8.97 -7.87 -8.29
C ALA A 38 10.09 -7.77 -7.25
N LYS A 39 10.96 -8.78 -7.22
CA LYS A 39 12.19 -8.76 -6.40
C LYS A 39 13.17 -7.76 -7.00
N ILE A 40 13.89 -7.02 -6.14
CA ILE A 40 15.08 -6.26 -6.53
C ILE A 40 16.02 -7.14 -7.38
N SER A 41 16.67 -6.53 -8.37
CA SER A 41 17.60 -7.23 -9.26
C SER A 41 18.63 -8.07 -8.48
N PRO A 42 18.81 -9.35 -8.84
CA PRO A 42 19.86 -10.18 -8.26
C PRO A 42 21.27 -9.60 -8.41
N LYS A 43 21.54 -8.84 -9.49
CA LYS A 43 22.82 -8.13 -9.69
C LYS A 43 23.07 -7.12 -8.55
N ILE A 44 22.04 -6.31 -8.22
CA ILE A 44 22.12 -5.32 -7.13
C ILE A 44 22.28 -6.02 -5.78
N SER A 45 21.46 -7.05 -5.49
CA SER A 45 21.56 -7.76 -4.21
C SER A 45 22.91 -8.45 -4.03
N ALA A 46 23.46 -9.04 -5.10
CA ALA A 46 24.77 -9.69 -5.07
C ALA A 46 25.89 -8.66 -4.87
N TYR A 47 25.79 -7.48 -5.47
CA TYR A 47 26.77 -6.41 -5.30
C TYR A 47 26.89 -5.97 -3.83
N TYR A 48 25.77 -5.72 -3.16
CA TYR A 48 25.73 -5.27 -1.76
C TYR A 48 25.82 -6.41 -0.74
N SER A 49 25.97 -7.67 -1.17
CA SER A 49 26.30 -8.78 -0.26
C SER A 49 27.73 -8.67 0.30
N LYS A 50 28.63 -7.95 -0.41
CA LYS A 50 30.02 -7.76 0.01
C LYS A 50 30.15 -6.70 1.11
N PRO A 51 30.92 -6.95 2.19
CA PRO A 51 31.09 -5.98 3.28
C PRO A 51 31.62 -4.60 2.83
N SER A 52 32.59 -4.55 1.91
CA SER A 52 33.12 -3.29 1.36
C SER A 52 32.03 -2.46 0.69
N ASN A 53 31.13 -3.11 -0.05
CA ASN A 53 30.06 -2.43 -0.77
C ASN A 53 28.95 -1.99 0.19
N GLN A 54 28.77 -2.67 1.33
CA GLN A 54 27.88 -2.20 2.39
C GLN A 54 28.41 -0.95 3.08
N GLU A 55 29.73 -0.82 3.22
CA GLU A 55 30.36 0.41 3.72
C GLU A 55 30.18 1.57 2.73
N ASN A 56 30.37 1.32 1.43
CA ASN A 56 30.08 2.32 0.40
C ASN A 56 28.60 2.74 0.43
N LEU A 57 27.68 1.78 0.50
CA LEU A 57 26.25 2.06 0.62
C LEU A 57 25.92 2.94 1.85
N ALA A 58 26.62 2.75 2.97
CA ALA A 58 26.45 3.61 4.15
C ALA A 58 26.88 5.06 3.89
N HIS A 59 27.96 5.27 3.14
CA HIS A 59 28.41 6.60 2.69
C HIS A 59 27.41 7.22 1.71
N THR A 60 26.93 6.44 0.75
CA THR A 60 25.92 6.85 -0.24
C THR A 60 24.61 7.24 0.41
N ILE A 61 24.12 6.47 1.40
CA ILE A 61 22.94 6.85 2.19
C ILE A 61 23.17 8.19 2.91
N HIS A 62 24.36 8.40 3.48
CA HIS A 62 24.69 9.64 4.16
C HIS A 62 24.71 10.85 3.22
N GLN A 63 25.31 10.71 2.04
CA GLN A 63 25.45 11.80 1.08
C GLN A 63 24.15 12.09 0.33
N ASN A 64 23.44 11.04 -0.10
CA ASN A 64 22.37 11.18 -1.07
C ASN A 64 20.97 11.13 -0.45
N LEU A 65 20.79 10.42 0.68
CA LEU A 65 19.46 10.16 1.25
C LEU A 65 19.18 10.93 2.54
N LEU A 66 20.15 11.03 3.46
CA LEU A 66 19.95 11.79 4.70
C LEU A 66 19.54 13.25 4.46
N PRO A 67 20.12 13.99 3.49
CA PRO A 67 19.72 15.39 3.25
C PRO A 67 18.28 15.54 2.75
N LEU A 68 17.66 14.45 2.30
CA LEU A 68 16.28 14.42 1.81
C LEU A 68 15.27 14.15 2.95
N MET A 69 15.74 13.80 4.15
CA MET A 69 14.91 13.48 5.30
C MET A 69 14.82 14.68 6.25
N SER A 70 13.60 15.06 6.63
CA SER A 70 13.37 16.15 7.59
C SER A 70 13.86 15.81 9.00
N ASP A 71 13.68 14.56 9.44
CA ASP A 71 14.22 14.03 10.70
C ASP A 71 14.83 12.65 10.46
N CYS A 72 16.13 12.63 10.20
CA CYS A 72 16.85 11.38 9.94
C CYS A 72 16.99 10.51 11.19
N ASN A 73 17.03 11.08 12.39
CA ASN A 73 17.17 10.30 13.62
C ASN A 73 15.89 9.52 13.90
N MET A 74 14.74 10.18 13.75
CA MET A 74 13.44 9.52 13.87
C MET A 74 13.26 8.42 12.82
N ALA A 75 13.58 8.70 11.55
CA ALA A 75 13.50 7.68 10.49
C ALA A 75 14.36 6.44 10.79
N ILE A 76 15.60 6.63 11.25
CA ILE A 76 16.50 5.53 11.61
C ILE A 76 15.98 4.76 12.83
N GLN A 77 15.39 5.45 13.81
CA GLN A 77 14.78 4.84 14.99
C GLN A 77 13.54 4.01 14.62
N ASP A 78 12.69 4.50 13.71
CA ASP A 78 11.51 3.77 13.24
C ASP A 78 11.91 2.51 12.48
N ILE A 79 12.93 2.60 11.61
CA ILE A 79 13.50 1.43 10.91
C ILE A 79 14.04 0.41 11.91
N TYR A 80 14.76 0.85 12.96
CA TYR A 80 15.25 -0.05 14.00
C TYR A 80 14.10 -0.70 14.79
N THR A 81 13.04 0.05 15.07
CA THR A 81 11.84 -0.46 15.76
C THR A 81 11.16 -1.55 14.93
N LEU A 82 10.94 -1.29 13.64
CA LEU A 82 10.40 -2.29 12.70
C LEU A 82 11.28 -3.54 12.64
N PHE A 83 12.61 -3.36 12.58
CA PHE A 83 13.57 -4.47 12.55
C PHE A 83 13.50 -5.37 13.79
N ILE A 84 13.40 -4.78 14.99
CA ILE A 84 13.31 -5.55 16.24
C ILE A 84 11.96 -6.26 16.37
N GLN A 85 10.89 -5.63 15.90
CA GLN A 85 9.52 -6.15 15.99
C GLN A 85 9.19 -7.20 14.91
N ASP A 86 9.91 -7.25 13.79
CA ASP A 86 9.69 -8.22 12.73
C ASP A 86 9.99 -9.66 13.24
N ASP A 87 8.93 -10.45 13.38
CA ASP A 87 8.95 -11.84 13.86
C ASP A 87 9.52 -12.83 12.81
N SER A 88 9.55 -12.41 11.55
CA SER A 88 10.13 -13.19 10.45
C SER A 88 11.66 -13.04 10.35
N ILE A 89 12.28 -12.20 11.19
CA ILE A 89 13.73 -12.04 11.32
C ILE A 89 14.22 -12.81 12.54
N SER A 90 15.21 -13.69 12.35
CA SER A 90 15.75 -14.52 13.43
C SER A 90 16.48 -13.71 14.51
N ASP A 91 16.42 -14.21 15.75
CA ASP A 91 17.12 -13.60 16.89
C ASP A 91 18.64 -13.51 16.69
N ALA A 92 19.23 -14.49 15.98
CA ALA A 92 20.64 -14.45 15.62
C ALA A 92 20.97 -13.24 14.74
N LYS A 93 20.10 -12.91 13.78
CA LYS A 93 20.28 -11.74 12.90
C LYS A 93 20.09 -10.44 13.68
N LYS A 94 19.08 -10.37 14.56
CA LYS A 94 18.86 -9.25 15.49
C LYS A 94 20.10 -9.00 16.35
N LYS A 95 20.62 -10.05 17.00
CA LYS A 95 21.83 -9.97 17.84
C LYS A 95 23.07 -9.49 17.09
N ASN A 96 23.19 -9.82 15.80
CA ASN A 96 24.31 -9.39 14.96
C ASN A 96 24.22 -7.90 14.53
N LEU A 97 23.02 -7.39 14.25
CA LEU A 97 22.86 -6.02 13.71
C LEU A 97 22.58 -4.96 14.80
N THR A 98 21.90 -5.32 15.89
CA THR A 98 21.59 -4.39 17.00
C THR A 98 22.81 -3.64 17.57
N PRO A 99 24.01 -4.25 17.71
CA PRO A 99 25.19 -3.52 18.18
C PRO A 99 25.59 -2.34 17.30
N LEU A 100 25.29 -2.39 15.99
CA LEU A 100 25.61 -1.33 15.04
C LEU A 100 24.65 -0.13 15.14
N TYR A 101 23.46 -0.32 15.69
CA TYR A 101 22.50 0.78 15.87
C TYR A 101 22.83 1.67 17.08
N LYS A 102 23.43 1.11 18.14
CA LYS A 102 23.66 1.85 19.40
C LYS A 102 24.58 3.08 19.23
N PRO A 103 25.78 2.96 18.62
CA PRO A 103 26.64 4.11 18.38
C PRO A 103 26.14 4.92 17.18
N ALA A 104 26.10 6.24 17.31
CA ALA A 104 25.71 7.12 16.19
C ALA A 104 26.61 6.92 14.95
N SER A 105 27.90 6.67 15.16
CA SER A 105 28.88 6.47 14.09
C SER A 105 28.65 5.22 13.22
N SER A 106 27.94 4.21 13.73
CA SER A 106 27.69 2.95 13.00
C SER A 106 26.24 2.78 12.54
N ARG A 107 25.34 3.73 12.83
CA ARG A 107 23.92 3.64 12.44
C ARG A 107 23.71 3.54 10.94
N LEU A 108 24.54 4.20 10.15
CA LEU A 108 24.46 4.14 8.69
C LEU A 108 24.92 2.78 8.17
N LEU A 109 25.95 2.20 8.80
CA LEU A 109 26.37 0.84 8.50
C LEU A 109 25.31 -0.18 8.92
N PHE A 110 24.59 0.07 10.01
CA PHE A 110 23.40 -0.70 10.38
C PHE A 110 22.34 -0.65 9.27
N LEU A 111 21.97 0.54 8.78
CA LEU A 111 20.99 0.69 7.70
C LEU A 111 21.43 -0.03 6.43
N ALA A 112 22.68 0.19 5.98
CA ALA A 112 23.21 -0.45 4.79
C ALA A 112 23.18 -1.98 4.88
N LYS A 113 23.57 -2.54 6.03
CA LYS A 113 23.51 -3.99 6.28
C LYS A 113 22.07 -4.51 6.37
N LEU A 114 21.16 -3.73 6.93
CA LEU A 114 19.74 -4.08 7.02
C LEU A 114 19.09 -4.09 5.63
N ILE A 115 19.36 -3.08 4.80
CA ILE A 115 18.89 -3.00 3.41
C ILE A 115 19.45 -4.18 2.61
N SER A 116 20.76 -4.43 2.71
CA SER A 116 21.43 -5.56 2.04
C SER A 116 20.81 -6.89 2.43
N PHE A 117 20.60 -7.11 3.74
CA PHE A 117 19.88 -8.28 4.22
C PHE A 117 18.47 -8.37 3.63
N GLY A 118 17.71 -7.28 3.64
CA GLY A 118 16.35 -7.24 3.07
C GLY A 118 16.31 -7.67 1.61
N MET A 119 17.28 -7.24 0.80
CA MET A 119 17.38 -7.63 -0.62
C MET A 119 17.71 -9.11 -0.82
N GLU A 120 18.47 -9.73 0.10
CA GLU A 120 18.84 -11.15 0.04
C GLU A 120 17.71 -12.09 0.44
N ARG A 121 16.74 -11.60 1.22
CA ARG A 121 15.62 -12.43 1.71
C ARG A 121 14.86 -13.10 0.56
N GLN A 122 14.23 -14.23 0.88
CA GLN A 122 13.25 -14.82 -0.03
C GLN A 122 12.17 -13.79 -0.33
N PHE A 123 11.99 -13.50 -1.61
CA PHE A 123 11.02 -12.52 -2.03
C PHE A 123 9.65 -13.17 -2.07
N ILE A 124 8.77 -12.70 -1.19
CA ILE A 124 7.36 -13.03 -1.25
C ILE A 124 6.73 -11.93 -2.08
N LYS A 125 6.34 -12.26 -3.32
CA LYS A 125 5.63 -11.31 -4.18
C LYS A 125 4.46 -10.75 -3.41
N ARG A 126 4.39 -9.42 -3.34
CA ARG A 126 3.26 -8.72 -2.76
C ARG A 126 2.02 -9.12 -3.54
N ASN A 127 1.25 -10.01 -2.95
CA ASN A 127 -0.05 -10.34 -3.46
C ASN A 127 -0.98 -9.19 -3.05
N THR A 128 -1.45 -8.39 -4.01
CA THR A 128 -2.52 -7.40 -3.75
C THR A 128 -3.80 -8.07 -3.23
N LYS A 129 -3.92 -9.40 -3.37
CA LYS A 129 -4.93 -10.21 -2.67
C LYS A 129 -4.57 -10.55 -1.21
N ASN A 130 -3.29 -10.53 -0.80
CA ASN A 130 -2.88 -10.91 0.58
C ASN A 130 -3.32 -9.90 1.66
N GLN A 131 -3.42 -8.60 1.36
CA GLN A 131 -4.03 -7.64 2.31
C GLN A 131 -5.57 -7.64 2.24
N LYS A 132 -6.15 -8.03 1.10
CA LYS A 132 -7.56 -8.46 1.01
C LYS A 132 -7.83 -9.74 1.82
N LEU A 133 -6.78 -10.51 2.19
CA LEU A 133 -6.93 -11.91 2.59
C LEU A 133 -7.30 -12.08 4.05
N LEU A 134 -6.73 -11.43 5.08
CA LEU A 134 -7.13 -11.83 6.44
C LEU A 134 -8.58 -11.45 6.76
N GLY A 135 -8.92 -10.16 6.59
CA GLY A 135 -10.30 -9.69 6.76
C GLY A 135 -11.27 -10.29 5.73
N GLY A 136 -10.83 -10.49 4.48
CA GLY A 136 -11.64 -11.14 3.45
C GLY A 136 -11.79 -12.66 3.63
N LEU A 137 -10.78 -13.37 4.15
CA LEU A 137 -10.82 -14.80 4.47
C LEU A 137 -11.68 -15.04 5.69
N TYR A 138 -11.53 -14.27 6.77
CA TYR A 138 -12.43 -14.39 7.92
C TYR A 138 -13.89 -14.07 7.52
N ARG A 139 -14.10 -13.08 6.64
CA ARG A 139 -15.40 -12.81 6.01
C ARG A 139 -15.92 -14.00 5.17
N MET A 140 -15.09 -14.59 4.32
CA MET A 140 -15.48 -15.75 3.48
C MET A 140 -15.67 -17.04 4.29
N ASN A 141 -14.99 -17.17 5.44
CA ASN A 141 -15.06 -18.33 6.33
C ASN A 141 -16.11 -18.19 7.44
N GLY A 142 -16.92 -17.12 7.44
CA GLY A 142 -18.04 -16.96 8.38
C GLY A 142 -17.66 -16.49 9.79
N HIS A 143 -16.51 -15.83 9.96
CA HIS A 143 -16.05 -15.26 11.24
C HIS A 143 -16.00 -13.72 11.18
N PRO A 144 -17.17 -13.03 11.11
CA PRO A 144 -17.21 -11.58 10.94
C PRO A 144 -16.55 -10.81 12.10
N ASP A 145 -16.62 -11.32 13.33
CA ASP A 145 -16.04 -10.64 14.50
C ASP A 145 -14.50 -10.59 14.43
N LEU A 146 -13.87 -11.70 14.04
CA LEU A 146 -12.42 -11.74 13.81
C LEU A 146 -12.01 -10.88 12.61
N ALA A 147 -12.81 -10.89 11.54
CA ALA A 147 -12.57 -10.01 10.39
C ALA A 147 -12.56 -8.53 10.82
N ARG A 148 -13.53 -8.14 11.66
CA ARG A 148 -13.64 -6.78 12.21
C ARG A 148 -12.42 -6.41 13.04
N GLU A 149 -12.06 -7.22 14.03
CA GLU A 149 -10.93 -6.95 14.93
C GLU A 149 -9.62 -6.75 14.13
N HIS A 150 -9.34 -7.64 13.18
CA HIS A 150 -8.13 -7.55 12.37
C HIS A 150 -8.12 -6.31 11.45
N MET A 151 -9.26 -5.96 10.85
CA MET A 151 -9.37 -4.76 10.02
C MET A 151 -9.18 -3.48 10.85
N GLU A 152 -9.83 -3.39 12.02
CA GLU A 152 -9.74 -2.23 12.92
C GLU A 152 -8.31 -2.05 13.45
N LYS A 153 -7.65 -3.14 13.85
CA LYS A 153 -6.25 -3.11 14.31
C LYS A 153 -5.31 -2.65 13.20
N SER A 154 -5.52 -3.10 11.96
CA SER A 154 -4.72 -2.68 10.81
C SER A 154 -4.86 -1.18 10.55
N ILE A 155 -6.11 -0.68 10.54
CA ILE A 155 -6.40 0.74 10.31
C ILE A 155 -5.84 1.61 11.44
N SER A 156 -5.96 1.16 12.70
CA SER A 156 -5.40 1.86 13.87
C SER A 156 -3.87 2.01 13.78
N LEU A 157 -3.16 0.94 13.39
CA LEU A 157 -1.71 1.01 13.15
C LEU A 157 -1.38 1.99 12.02
N LEU A 158 -2.12 1.95 10.91
CA LEU A 158 -1.92 2.86 9.80
C LEU A 158 -2.15 4.33 10.20
N ASP A 159 -3.15 4.61 11.04
CA ASP A 159 -3.41 5.97 11.57
C ASP A 159 -2.29 6.40 12.52
N GLN A 160 -1.86 5.53 13.44
CA GLN A 160 -0.80 5.80 14.41
C GLN A 160 0.52 6.21 13.73
N PHE A 161 0.86 5.58 12.60
CA PHE A 161 2.07 5.89 11.85
C PHE A 161 1.88 6.91 10.72
N ASN A 162 0.71 7.58 10.66
CA ASN A 162 0.34 8.53 9.60
C ASN A 162 0.47 7.95 8.18
N LEU A 163 0.12 6.68 8.00
CA LEU A 163 0.22 5.93 6.75
C LEU A 163 -1.14 5.76 6.04
N LEU A 164 -2.20 6.44 6.49
CA LEU A 164 -3.53 6.33 5.85
C LEU A 164 -3.58 6.90 4.42
N HIS A 165 -2.63 7.76 4.05
CA HIS A 165 -2.57 8.34 2.72
C HIS A 165 -1.87 7.42 1.71
N ILE A 166 -1.11 6.41 2.12
CA ILE A 166 -0.37 5.57 1.17
C ILE A 166 -1.36 4.77 0.29
N ASN A 167 -1.02 4.59 -0.99
CA ASN A 167 -1.92 3.94 -1.97
C ASN A 167 -2.40 2.54 -1.53
N ASP A 168 -1.67 1.90 -0.61
CA ASP A 168 -1.96 0.57 -0.12
C ASP A 168 -2.91 0.50 1.08
N SER A 169 -3.06 1.58 1.84
CA SER A 169 -4.03 1.66 2.95
C SER A 169 -5.43 1.99 2.44
N ILE A 170 -5.53 2.70 1.31
CA ILE A 170 -6.79 3.10 0.69
C ILE A 170 -7.71 1.89 0.39
N PRO A 171 -7.25 0.81 -0.28
CA PRO A 171 -8.06 -0.40 -0.47
C PRO A 171 -8.46 -1.08 0.84
N GLN A 172 -7.63 -1.02 1.90
CA GLN A 172 -7.95 -1.66 3.17
C GLN A 172 -9.13 -0.98 3.85
N ILE A 173 -9.11 0.35 3.91
CA ILE A 173 -10.19 1.16 4.49
C ILE A 173 -11.47 1.03 3.65
N ALA A 174 -11.36 1.03 2.32
CA ALA A 174 -12.50 0.78 1.43
C ALA A 174 -13.15 -0.58 1.67
N ASN A 175 -12.35 -1.64 1.84
CA ASN A 175 -12.87 -2.97 2.16
C ASN A 175 -13.51 -3.02 3.56
N TYR A 176 -12.93 -2.34 4.55
CA TYR A 176 -13.51 -2.25 5.89
C TYR A 176 -14.86 -1.52 5.87
N ALA A 177 -14.98 -0.41 5.14
CA ALA A 177 -16.24 0.30 4.97
C ALA A 177 -17.33 -0.57 4.30
N MET A 178 -16.95 -1.34 3.28
CA MET A 178 -17.86 -2.31 2.64
C MET A 178 -18.26 -3.42 3.62
N PHE A 179 -17.31 -3.94 4.41
CA PHE A 179 -17.59 -4.93 5.45
C PHE A 179 -18.56 -4.39 6.50
N LEU A 180 -18.36 -3.17 7.01
CA LEU A 180 -19.29 -2.52 7.95
C LEU A 180 -20.69 -2.40 7.36
N THR A 181 -20.80 -2.01 6.09
CA THR A 181 -22.08 -1.95 5.36
C THR A 181 -22.78 -3.30 5.33
N GLU A 182 -22.04 -4.39 5.10
CA GLU A 182 -22.59 -5.74 5.13
C GLU A 182 -23.05 -6.17 6.52
N GLN A 183 -22.37 -5.70 7.56
CA GLN A 183 -22.74 -5.90 8.96
C GLN A 183 -23.86 -4.95 9.44
N GLN A 184 -24.54 -4.24 8.52
CA GLN A 184 -25.62 -3.29 8.82
C GLN A 184 -25.15 -2.04 9.58
N GLU A 185 -23.89 -1.64 9.43
CA GLU A 185 -23.31 -0.40 9.96
C GLU A 185 -22.80 0.54 8.84
N PRO A 186 -23.62 0.87 7.81
CA PRO A 186 -23.17 1.64 6.66
C PRO A 186 -22.73 3.07 7.01
N GLU A 187 -23.30 3.70 8.03
CA GLU A 187 -22.95 5.07 8.45
C GLU A 187 -21.50 5.15 8.92
N ARG A 188 -21.03 4.13 9.66
CA ARG A 188 -19.62 4.03 10.07
C ARG A 188 -18.72 3.86 8.85
N GLY A 189 -19.09 2.99 7.91
CA GLY A 189 -18.33 2.78 6.67
C GLY A 189 -18.23 4.05 5.82
N ILE A 190 -19.32 4.81 5.71
CA ILE A 190 -19.35 6.11 5.03
C ILE A 190 -18.43 7.11 5.72
N SER A 191 -18.47 7.19 7.06
CA SER A 191 -17.62 8.08 7.85
C SER A 191 -16.12 7.81 7.61
N GLU A 192 -15.70 6.54 7.64
CA GLU A 192 -14.30 6.15 7.35
C GLU A 192 -13.86 6.57 5.94
N LEU A 193 -14.73 6.35 4.93
CA LEU A 193 -14.43 6.76 3.56
C LEU A 193 -14.41 8.28 3.36
N GLN A 194 -15.19 9.02 4.14
CA GLN A 194 -15.15 10.48 4.15
C GLN A 194 -13.86 11.01 4.80
N LYS A 195 -13.41 10.43 5.91
CA LYS A 195 -12.10 10.73 6.52
C LYS A 195 -10.98 10.46 5.51
N LEU A 196 -10.99 9.28 4.89
CA LEU A 196 -10.00 8.91 3.86
C LEU A 196 -10.04 9.84 2.65
N SER A 197 -11.23 10.23 2.19
CA SER A 197 -11.39 11.21 1.11
C SER A 197 -10.73 12.54 1.45
N GLY A 198 -10.81 13.00 2.70
CA GLY A 198 -10.12 14.21 3.18
C GLY A 198 -8.60 14.06 3.10
N ILE A 199 -8.08 12.94 3.60
CA ILE A 199 -6.64 12.64 3.59
C ILE A 199 -6.08 12.55 2.16
N ILE A 200 -6.77 11.84 1.25
CA ILE A 200 -6.32 11.74 -0.16
C ILE A 200 -6.30 13.12 -0.83
N LYS A 201 -7.26 14.00 -0.53
CA LYS A 201 -7.26 15.36 -1.07
C LYS A 201 -6.07 16.18 -0.60
N GLU A 202 -5.67 16.00 0.65
CA GLU A 202 -4.57 16.72 1.27
C GLU A 202 -3.21 16.24 0.75
N TYR A 203 -2.99 14.92 0.72
CA TYR A 203 -1.69 14.32 0.40
C TYR A 203 -1.49 14.04 -1.09
N HIS A 204 -2.56 13.84 -1.86
CA HIS A 204 -2.49 13.52 -3.28
C HIS A 204 -3.22 14.57 -4.13
N SER A 205 -4.50 14.35 -4.41
CA SER A 205 -5.37 15.21 -5.21
C SER A 205 -6.78 14.64 -5.22
N ASN A 206 -7.81 15.48 -5.41
CA ASN A 206 -9.17 15.02 -5.73
C ASN A 206 -9.32 14.53 -7.19
N ASP A 207 -8.28 14.65 -8.01
CA ASP A 207 -8.27 14.22 -9.42
C ASP A 207 -7.43 12.94 -9.62
N CYS A 208 -7.08 12.19 -8.56
CA CYS A 208 -6.30 10.95 -8.68
C CYS A 208 -7.18 9.68 -8.70
N LEU A 209 -6.63 8.58 -9.22
CA LEU A 209 -7.33 7.29 -9.28
C LEU A 209 -7.79 6.79 -7.91
N ASP A 210 -7.02 7.06 -6.85
CA ASP A 210 -7.40 6.59 -5.52
C ASP A 210 -8.57 7.37 -4.94
N TYR A 211 -8.69 8.67 -5.24
CA TYR A 211 -9.89 9.42 -4.92
C TYR A 211 -11.10 8.89 -5.69
N ALA A 212 -10.93 8.55 -6.97
CA ALA A 212 -11.98 7.94 -7.79
C ALA A 212 -12.50 6.61 -7.18
N LYS A 213 -11.60 5.72 -6.74
CA LYS A 213 -11.96 4.46 -6.06
C LYS A 213 -12.75 4.68 -4.76
N VAL A 214 -12.39 5.69 -3.97
CA VAL A 214 -13.13 6.02 -2.75
C VAL A 214 -14.52 6.54 -3.09
N GLN A 215 -14.65 7.39 -4.11
CA GLN A 215 -15.97 7.83 -4.59
C GLN A 215 -16.79 6.66 -5.13
N GLU A 216 -16.19 5.73 -5.87
CA GLU A 216 -16.86 4.52 -6.34
C GLU A 216 -17.37 3.67 -5.17
N THR A 217 -16.56 3.45 -4.14
CA THR A 217 -16.95 2.69 -2.94
C THR A 217 -18.10 3.36 -2.20
N LEU A 218 -18.05 4.68 -2.03
CA LEU A 218 -19.18 5.46 -1.47
C LEU A 218 -20.45 5.30 -2.33
N GLY A 219 -20.31 5.36 -3.65
CA GLY A 219 -21.40 5.13 -4.60
C GLY A 219 -22.05 3.77 -4.41
N THR A 220 -21.24 2.72 -4.27
CA THR A 220 -21.68 1.34 -4.02
C THR A 220 -22.39 1.19 -2.67
N ILE A 221 -21.86 1.77 -1.59
CA ILE A 221 -22.51 1.71 -0.26
C ILE A 221 -23.87 2.43 -0.29
N TYR A 222 -23.95 3.60 -0.93
CA TYR A 222 -25.24 4.28 -1.11
C TYR A 222 -26.22 3.49 -1.98
N LEU A 223 -25.72 2.77 -2.99
CA LEU A 223 -26.56 1.88 -3.78
C LEU A 223 -27.09 0.70 -2.95
N MET A 224 -26.24 0.08 -2.12
CA MET A 224 -26.63 -1.01 -1.20
C MET A 224 -27.64 -0.58 -0.15
N THR A 225 -27.60 0.69 0.27
CA THR A 225 -28.56 1.29 1.22
C THR A 225 -29.76 1.96 0.53
N ALA A 226 -29.95 1.70 -0.77
CA ALA A 226 -31.04 2.23 -1.60
C ALA A 226 -31.11 3.77 -1.72
N ASN A 227 -30.02 4.49 -1.41
CA ASN A 227 -29.89 5.92 -1.61
C ASN A 227 -29.38 6.25 -3.02
N LEU A 228 -30.24 6.05 -4.01
CA LEU A 228 -29.91 6.28 -5.43
C LEU A 228 -29.39 7.69 -5.75
N PRO A 229 -29.92 8.79 -5.16
CA PRO A 229 -29.41 10.13 -5.42
C PRO A 229 -27.94 10.30 -5.03
N GLN A 230 -27.54 9.79 -3.85
CA GLN A 230 -26.15 9.86 -3.40
C GLN A 230 -25.26 8.91 -4.19
N ALA A 231 -25.73 7.69 -4.48
CA ALA A 231 -25.00 6.74 -5.32
C ALA A 231 -24.64 7.36 -6.68
N LYS A 232 -25.62 7.96 -7.36
CA LYS A 232 -25.41 8.65 -8.65
C LYS A 232 -24.42 9.80 -8.54
N THR A 233 -24.47 10.57 -7.45
CA THR A 233 -23.56 11.71 -7.23
C THR A 233 -22.11 11.23 -7.13
N HIS A 234 -21.88 10.16 -6.36
CA HIS A 234 -20.56 9.59 -6.15
C HIS A 234 -20.00 8.90 -7.39
N PHE A 235 -20.80 8.08 -8.08
CA PHE A 235 -20.37 7.47 -9.34
C PHE A 235 -20.02 8.52 -10.40
N LYS A 236 -20.81 9.60 -10.54
CA LYS A 236 -20.47 10.70 -11.46
C LYS A 236 -19.11 11.34 -11.15
N ARG A 237 -18.77 11.50 -9.87
CA ARG A 237 -17.46 12.03 -9.47
C ARG A 237 -16.33 11.07 -9.84
N ALA A 238 -16.51 9.77 -9.59
CA ALA A 238 -15.53 8.74 -9.97
C ALA A 238 -15.31 8.72 -11.49
N PHE A 239 -16.39 8.67 -12.28
CA PHE A 239 -16.31 8.65 -13.74
C PHE A 239 -15.61 9.86 -14.32
N LYS A 240 -15.90 11.07 -13.83
CA LYS A 240 -15.22 12.29 -14.29
C LYS A 240 -13.70 12.18 -14.18
N ILE A 241 -13.21 11.48 -13.14
CA ILE A 241 -11.78 11.27 -12.93
C ILE A 241 -11.26 10.18 -13.86
N TYR A 242 -11.97 9.06 -13.98
CA TYR A 242 -11.61 7.98 -14.91
C TYR A 242 -11.53 8.48 -16.35
N GLU A 243 -12.51 9.24 -16.81
CA GLU A 243 -12.53 9.86 -18.15
C GLU A 243 -11.33 10.81 -18.36
N LYS A 244 -10.92 11.52 -17.32
CA LYS A 244 -9.77 12.44 -17.37
C LYS A 244 -8.44 11.68 -17.41
N ILE A 245 -8.28 10.63 -16.60
CA ILE A 245 -7.02 9.90 -16.45
C ILE A 245 -6.79 8.93 -17.62
N TRP A 246 -7.85 8.30 -18.12
CA TRP A 246 -7.80 7.35 -19.24
C TRP A 246 -8.26 7.96 -20.55
N ALA A 247 -8.08 9.27 -20.73
CA ALA A 247 -8.55 9.98 -21.93
C ALA A 247 -8.01 9.37 -23.24
N ASP A 248 -6.78 8.82 -23.20
CA ASP A 248 -6.13 8.16 -24.34
C ASP A 248 -6.42 6.64 -24.41
N GLU A 249 -7.18 6.09 -23.45
CA GLU A 249 -7.48 4.65 -23.30
C GLU A 249 -9.01 4.41 -23.19
N PRO A 250 -9.79 4.63 -24.26
CA PRO A 250 -11.25 4.56 -24.22
C PRO A 250 -11.79 3.18 -23.83
N GLU A 251 -11.06 2.10 -24.15
CA GLU A 251 -11.42 0.72 -23.76
C GLU A 251 -11.45 0.54 -22.23
N MET A 252 -10.55 1.20 -21.50
CA MET A 252 -10.51 1.15 -20.03
C MET A 252 -11.70 1.89 -19.41
N ILE A 253 -12.11 3.00 -20.02
CA ILE A 253 -13.30 3.76 -19.62
C ILE A 253 -14.55 2.90 -19.82
N GLU A 254 -14.71 2.28 -21.00
CA GLU A 254 -15.85 1.42 -21.32
C GLU A 254 -15.95 0.21 -20.39
N ALA A 255 -14.83 -0.49 -20.16
CA ALA A 255 -14.78 -1.61 -19.21
C ALA A 255 -15.20 -1.17 -17.80
N LYS A 256 -14.78 0.02 -17.36
CA LYS A 256 -15.16 0.58 -16.06
C LYS A 256 -16.66 0.93 -15.98
N TYR A 257 -17.23 1.45 -17.06
CA TYR A 257 -18.69 1.68 -17.15
C TYR A 257 -19.47 0.38 -17.02
N GLN A 258 -19.07 -0.66 -17.74
CA GLN A 258 -19.70 -1.98 -17.67
C GLN A 258 -19.62 -2.56 -16.25
N GLU A 259 -18.43 -2.51 -15.63
CA GLU A 259 -18.23 -2.98 -14.24
C GLU A 259 -19.21 -2.33 -13.26
N ILE A 260 -19.37 -1.00 -13.32
CA ILE A 260 -20.30 -0.28 -12.43
C ILE A 260 -21.76 -0.53 -12.81
N GLN A 261 -22.09 -0.68 -14.09
CA GLN A 261 -23.46 -1.02 -14.52
C GLN A 261 -23.88 -2.39 -13.99
N GLU A 262 -22.98 -3.38 -13.99
CA GLU A 262 -23.24 -4.72 -13.45
C GLU A 262 -23.49 -4.73 -11.94
N LEU A 263 -23.04 -3.72 -11.19
CA LEU A 263 -23.32 -3.61 -9.75
C LEU A 263 -24.81 -3.42 -9.45
N TYR A 264 -25.54 -2.69 -10.29
CA TYR A 264 -26.97 -2.41 -10.09
C TYR A 264 -27.83 -3.67 -10.00
N PRO A 265 -27.82 -4.59 -10.99
CA PRO A 265 -28.59 -5.83 -10.92
C PRO A 265 -28.07 -6.76 -9.82
N GLN A 266 -26.76 -6.83 -9.58
CA GLN A 266 -26.18 -7.67 -8.52
C GLN A 266 -26.67 -7.25 -7.13
N ILE A 267 -26.62 -5.94 -6.83
CA ILE A 267 -27.09 -5.40 -5.56
C ILE A 267 -28.61 -5.56 -5.43
N GLY A 268 -29.37 -5.31 -6.51
CA GLY A 268 -30.81 -5.55 -6.54
C GLY A 268 -31.16 -7.00 -6.19
N PHE A 269 -30.45 -7.97 -6.75
CA PHE A 269 -30.61 -9.38 -6.43
C PHE A 269 -30.28 -9.70 -4.97
N CYS A 270 -29.17 -9.17 -4.44
CA CYS A 270 -28.76 -9.35 -3.05
C CYS A 270 -29.80 -8.81 -2.05
N ILE A 271 -30.35 -7.63 -2.32
CA ILE A 271 -31.43 -7.03 -1.51
C ILE A 271 -32.68 -7.92 -1.57
N GLY A 272 -33.09 -8.36 -2.76
CA GLY A 272 -34.23 -9.25 -2.94
C GLY A 272 -34.10 -10.57 -2.17
N LYS A 273 -32.91 -11.19 -2.19
CA LYS A 273 -32.62 -12.41 -1.42
C LYS A 273 -32.72 -12.19 0.10
N LYS A 274 -32.18 -11.07 0.61
CA LYS A 274 -32.30 -10.72 2.04
C LYS A 274 -33.76 -10.54 2.45
N LEU A 275 -34.55 -9.81 1.65
CA LEU A 275 -35.99 -9.60 1.90
C LEU A 275 -36.77 -10.92 1.87
N SER A 276 -36.51 -11.79 0.88
CA SER A 276 -37.15 -13.11 0.81
C SER A 276 -36.85 -13.95 2.05
N GLY A 277 -35.60 -13.94 2.55
CA GLY A 277 -35.23 -14.68 3.76
C GLY A 277 -35.91 -14.17 5.05
N LEU A 278 -36.27 -12.88 5.09
CA LEU A 278 -37.06 -12.30 6.19
C LEU A 278 -38.54 -12.69 6.12
N LEU A 279 -39.07 -12.95 4.91
CA LEU A 279 -40.46 -13.35 4.69
C LEU A 279 -40.70 -14.85 4.87
N THR A 280 -39.65 -15.67 4.83
CA THR A 280 -39.71 -17.13 4.98
C THR A 280 -39.39 -17.65 6.39
N LYS A 281 -39.37 -16.76 7.40
CA LYS A 281 -39.32 -17.09 8.84
C LYS A 281 -40.63 -16.71 9.50
#